data_AF-A0A447U993-F1
#
_entry.id   AF-A0A447U993-F1
#
_cell.length_a   1.000
_cell.length_b   1.000
_cell.length_c   1.000
_cell.angle_alpha   90.00
_cell.angle_beta   90.00
_cell.angle_gamma   90.00
#
_symmetry.space_group_name_H-M   'P 1'
#
loop_
_entity.id
_entity.type
_entity.pdbx_description
1 polymer ?
#
loop_
_entity_poly.entity_id
_entity_poly.type
_entity_poly.pdbx_seq_one_letter_code
_entity_poly.pdbx_strand_id
1 'polypeptide(L)'
;MARATRKLIIQEAIDKHFDTEQANFLRSNEPENNAPRIKTLSLFFIDSIKSYRDDEGWLKLKFECLLKKKLTQLIDDYQRKTLPREVEYLSFLQATLASLHSDNQNVHAGYFGEDRGSGDEAIQAEVDDILKNKEKLLSFSDHHGNWETRRFLFSKWTLREGWDNPNVFVIAKLRSSGSESSKIQEVGRGLRLPVDENGHRVHQEEWPSRLSFLIGYDEKAFASMLVDEINRDSKVQLNEQKLDEAMITLIVTERQKVDPAFTELRLLEDLDDKKLINRSNEFKPSVTLNGETKSGFAWLLEFLP
;
A
#
# COMPACT_ATOMS: atom_id res chain seq x y z
N MET A 1 -3.69 -20.65 17.35
CA MET A 1 -4.35 -19.34 17.13
C MET A 1 -3.39 -18.30 16.53
N ALA A 2 -2.41 -17.76 17.27
CA ALA A 2 -1.58 -16.62 16.82
C ALA A 2 -0.77 -16.82 15.50
N ARG A 3 -0.28 -18.03 15.20
CA ARG A 3 0.42 -18.30 13.92
C ARG A 3 -0.54 -18.40 12.71
N ALA A 4 -1.78 -18.85 12.94
CA ALA A 4 -2.79 -18.92 11.89
C ALA A 4 -3.25 -17.51 11.48
N THR A 5 -3.44 -16.62 12.46
CA THR A 5 -3.74 -15.20 12.21
C THR A 5 -2.61 -14.51 11.44
N ARG A 6 -1.34 -14.74 11.83
CA ARG A 6 -0.19 -14.18 11.10
C ARG A 6 -0.08 -14.68 9.66
N LYS A 7 -0.36 -15.96 9.42
CA LYS A 7 -0.40 -16.52 8.06
C LYS A 7 -1.44 -15.79 7.18
N LEU A 8 -2.60 -15.46 7.73
CA LEU A 8 -3.65 -14.75 7.00
C LEU A 8 -3.19 -13.34 6.61
N ILE A 9 -2.58 -12.60 7.54
CA ILE A 9 -2.05 -11.25 7.25
C ILE A 9 -0.97 -11.31 6.16
N ILE A 10 -0.08 -12.30 6.21
CA ILE A 10 0.95 -12.46 5.16
C ILE A 10 0.31 -12.75 3.80
N GLN A 11 -0.67 -13.65 3.76
CA GLN A 11 -1.39 -13.97 2.53
C GLN A 11 -2.08 -12.73 1.97
N GLU A 12 -2.82 -12.01 2.79
CA GLU A 12 -3.54 -10.80 2.41
C GLU A 12 -2.58 -9.69 1.96
N ALA A 13 -1.42 -9.55 2.61
CA ALA A 13 -0.38 -8.60 2.20
C ALA A 13 0.20 -8.92 0.83
N ILE A 14 0.43 -10.21 0.53
CA ILE A 14 0.88 -10.66 -0.78
C ILE A 14 -0.21 -10.39 -1.82
N ASP A 15 -1.47 -10.71 -1.52
CA ASP A 15 -2.57 -10.46 -2.45
C ASP A 15 -2.74 -8.97 -2.74
N LYS A 16 -2.79 -8.11 -1.70
CA LYS A 16 -2.84 -6.66 -1.86
C LYS A 16 -1.64 -6.07 -2.60
N HIS A 17 -0.45 -6.64 -2.38
CA HIS A 17 0.74 -6.24 -3.12
C HIS A 17 0.54 -6.48 -4.62
N PHE A 18 0.12 -7.68 -5.03
CA PHE A 18 -0.05 -8.00 -6.44
C PHE A 18 -1.26 -7.31 -7.08
N ASP A 19 -2.33 -7.06 -6.34
CA ASP A 19 -3.44 -6.24 -6.83
C ASP A 19 -2.94 -4.83 -7.19
N THR A 20 -2.12 -4.25 -6.30
CA THR A 20 -1.54 -2.91 -6.50
C THR A 20 -0.43 -2.90 -7.54
N GLU A 21 0.45 -3.90 -7.57
CA GLU A 21 1.50 -4.07 -8.57
C GLU A 21 0.93 -4.20 -9.97
N GLN A 22 -0.12 -5.00 -10.18
CA GLN A 22 -0.78 -5.09 -11.47
C GLN A 22 -1.33 -3.73 -11.92
N ALA A 23 -2.04 -3.02 -11.04
CA ALA A 23 -2.58 -1.70 -11.37
C ALA A 23 -1.47 -0.68 -11.70
N ASN A 24 -0.39 -0.68 -10.91
CA ASN A 24 0.74 0.24 -11.07
C ASN A 24 1.65 -0.08 -12.27
N PHE A 25 1.82 -1.36 -12.60
CA PHE A 25 2.63 -1.81 -13.73
C PHE A 25 1.86 -1.71 -15.05
N LEU A 26 0.56 -1.97 -15.03
CA LEU A 26 -0.31 -1.94 -16.21
C LEU A 26 -1.02 -0.59 -16.40
N ARG A 27 -0.52 0.49 -15.80
CA ARG A 27 -1.00 1.86 -16.07
C ARG A 27 -1.08 2.10 -17.58
N SER A 28 -2.07 2.91 -17.98
CA SER A 28 -2.51 3.11 -19.36
C SER A 28 -1.34 3.11 -20.35
N ASN A 29 -1.47 2.26 -21.38
CA ASN A 29 -0.47 2.05 -22.43
C ASN A 29 -1.08 2.39 -23.80
N GLU A 30 -1.96 3.40 -23.85
CA GLU A 30 -2.52 3.87 -25.10
C GLU A 30 -1.46 4.72 -25.83
N PRO A 31 -1.38 4.68 -27.17
CA PRO A 31 -0.37 5.43 -27.93
C PRO A 31 -0.37 6.94 -27.63
N GLU A 32 -1.53 7.48 -27.25
CA GLU A 32 -1.74 8.89 -26.91
C GLU A 32 -1.50 9.20 -25.41
N ASN A 33 -1.44 8.17 -24.56
CA ASN A 33 -1.25 8.28 -23.11
C ASN A 33 -0.57 7.03 -22.54
N ASN A 34 0.75 6.92 -22.77
CA ASN A 34 1.59 5.87 -22.20
C ASN A 34 2.12 6.32 -20.84
N ALA A 35 1.36 6.04 -19.80
CA ALA A 35 1.73 6.34 -18.42
C ALA A 35 2.94 5.47 -18.01
N PRO A 36 4.01 6.03 -17.44
CA PRO A 36 5.13 5.25 -16.95
C PRO A 36 4.74 4.32 -15.79
N ARG A 37 5.42 3.18 -15.67
CA ARG A 37 5.15 2.19 -14.62
C ARG A 37 5.52 2.73 -13.25
N ILE A 38 4.80 2.31 -12.23
CA ILE A 38 5.17 2.56 -10.83
C ILE A 38 5.60 1.23 -10.21
N LYS A 39 6.80 1.17 -9.62
CA LYS A 39 7.24 -0.02 -8.90
C LYS A 39 6.56 -0.09 -7.55
N THR A 40 5.90 -1.21 -7.22
CA THR A 40 5.19 -1.40 -5.95
C THR A 40 6.12 -2.04 -4.92
N LEU A 41 6.20 -1.48 -3.71
CA LEU A 41 6.93 -2.06 -2.58
C LEU A 41 5.98 -2.41 -1.44
N SER A 42 6.33 -3.49 -0.73
CA SER A 42 5.67 -3.91 0.51
C SER A 42 6.64 -3.94 1.67
N LEU A 43 6.15 -3.56 2.84
CA LEU A 43 6.92 -3.52 4.07
C LEU A 43 6.23 -4.34 5.16
N PHE A 44 6.97 -5.26 5.77
CA PHE A 44 6.51 -6.14 6.84
C PHE A 44 7.18 -5.76 8.15
N PHE A 45 6.40 -5.42 9.17
CA PHE A 45 6.90 -5.24 10.53
C PHE A 45 6.82 -6.54 11.32
N ILE A 46 7.97 -7.10 11.68
CA ILE A 46 8.10 -8.42 12.30
C ILE A 46 8.42 -8.33 13.79
N ASP A 47 8.12 -9.40 14.52
CA ASP A 47 8.46 -9.54 15.95
C ASP A 47 9.90 -10.03 16.18
N SER A 48 10.38 -10.93 15.32
CA SER A 48 11.65 -11.64 15.50
C SER A 48 12.48 -11.69 14.22
N ILE A 49 13.68 -11.12 14.26
CA ILE A 49 14.69 -11.20 13.18
C ILE A 49 15.03 -12.65 12.87
N LYS A 50 15.21 -13.48 13.90
CA LYS A 50 15.51 -14.91 13.76
C LYS A 50 14.44 -15.64 12.95
N SER A 51 13.17 -15.30 13.16
CA SER A 51 12.06 -15.93 12.41
C SER A 51 12.10 -15.67 10.89
N TYR A 52 12.82 -14.63 10.46
CA TYR A 52 13.02 -14.26 9.07
C TYR A 52 14.42 -14.61 8.53
N ARG A 53 15.49 -14.44 9.31
CA ARG A 53 16.86 -14.66 8.83
C ARG A 53 17.28 -16.11 8.82
N ASP A 54 16.86 -16.88 9.81
CA ASP A 54 17.23 -18.30 9.89
C ASP A 54 16.65 -19.02 8.67
N ASP A 55 17.42 -19.94 8.07
CA ASP A 55 16.94 -20.71 6.92
C ASP A 55 15.72 -21.58 7.27
N GLU A 56 15.60 -21.99 8.54
CA GLU A 56 14.42 -22.65 9.10
C GLU A 56 13.42 -21.67 9.75
N GLY A 57 13.61 -20.37 9.51
CA GLY A 57 12.75 -19.31 10.02
C GLY A 57 11.32 -19.46 9.51
N TRP A 58 10.38 -19.67 10.43
CA TRP A 58 8.97 -19.92 10.08
C TRP A 58 8.40 -18.83 9.16
N LEU A 59 8.77 -17.56 9.38
CA LEU A 59 8.23 -16.43 8.63
C LEU A 59 8.78 -16.41 7.20
N LYS A 60 10.09 -16.61 7.03
CA LYS A 60 10.75 -16.72 5.72
C LYS A 60 10.13 -17.84 4.90
N LEU A 61 10.14 -19.06 5.45
CA LEU A 61 9.59 -20.25 4.79
C LEU A 61 8.10 -20.07 4.43
N LYS A 62 7.32 -19.48 5.34
CA LYS A 62 5.89 -19.26 5.09
C LYS A 62 5.68 -18.21 4.00
N PHE A 63 6.38 -17.10 4.07
CA PHE A 63 6.31 -16.02 3.09
C PHE A 63 6.68 -16.52 1.69
N GLU A 64 7.85 -17.15 1.55
CA GLU A 64 8.31 -17.69 0.27
C GLU A 64 7.34 -18.73 -0.31
N CYS A 65 6.80 -19.62 0.52
CA CYS A 65 5.80 -20.60 0.11
C CYS A 65 4.54 -19.94 -0.47
N LEU A 66 4.01 -18.90 0.21
CA LEU A 66 2.82 -18.18 -0.26
C LEU A 66 3.11 -17.34 -1.51
N LEU A 67 4.30 -16.71 -1.56
CA LEU A 67 4.74 -15.90 -2.68
C LEU A 67 4.94 -16.75 -3.94
N LYS A 68 5.60 -17.92 -3.83
CA LYS A 68 5.75 -18.88 -4.93
C LYS A 68 4.39 -19.28 -5.50
N LYS A 69 3.44 -19.64 -4.62
CA LYS A 69 2.08 -20.00 -5.04
C LYS A 69 1.40 -18.87 -5.82
N LYS A 70 1.47 -17.63 -5.31
CA LYS A 70 0.85 -16.47 -5.97
C LYS A 70 1.51 -16.15 -7.31
N LEU A 71 2.85 -16.19 -7.38
CA LEU A 71 3.60 -15.98 -8.62
C LEU A 71 3.26 -17.02 -9.68
N THR A 72 3.21 -18.31 -9.33
CA THR A 72 2.83 -19.37 -10.27
C THR A 72 1.44 -19.13 -10.83
N GLN A 73 0.47 -18.80 -9.98
CA GLN A 73 -0.89 -18.47 -10.42
C GLN A 73 -0.90 -17.29 -11.41
N LEU A 74 -0.25 -16.17 -11.07
CA LEU A 74 -0.20 -15.01 -11.95
C LEU A 74 0.53 -15.30 -13.26
N ILE A 75 1.62 -16.06 -13.23
CA ILE A 75 2.34 -16.45 -14.45
C ILE A 75 1.39 -17.23 -15.38
N ASP A 76 0.63 -18.18 -14.86
CA ASP A 76 -0.35 -18.94 -15.64
C ASP A 76 -1.47 -18.05 -16.20
N ASP A 77 -1.93 -17.06 -15.42
CA ASP A 77 -2.94 -16.08 -15.86
C ASP A 77 -2.43 -15.19 -17.01
N TYR A 78 -1.14 -14.82 -16.99
CA TYR A 78 -0.54 -13.94 -17.99
C TYR A 78 0.09 -14.67 -19.20
N GLN A 79 0.30 -15.99 -19.15
CA GLN A 79 0.92 -16.78 -20.24
C GLN A 79 0.28 -16.61 -21.62
N ARG A 80 -1.04 -16.36 -21.68
CA ARG A 80 -1.80 -16.23 -22.93
C ARG A 80 -2.07 -14.77 -23.33
N LYS A 81 -1.61 -13.81 -22.53
CA LYS A 81 -1.75 -12.39 -22.80
C LYS A 81 -0.81 -11.96 -23.91
N THR A 82 -1.25 -11.02 -24.73
CA THR A 82 -0.53 -10.61 -25.96
C THR A 82 -0.27 -9.12 -26.02
N LEU A 83 -0.85 -8.31 -25.13
CA LEU A 83 -0.54 -6.89 -25.09
C LEU A 83 0.92 -6.71 -24.66
N PRO A 84 1.70 -5.81 -25.29
CA PRO A 84 3.13 -5.67 -25.02
C PRO A 84 3.47 -5.52 -23.53
N ARG A 85 2.72 -4.67 -22.81
CA ARG A 85 2.95 -4.43 -21.37
C ARG A 85 2.54 -5.62 -20.49
N GLU A 86 1.56 -6.41 -20.89
CA GLU A 86 1.23 -7.68 -20.20
C GLU A 86 2.34 -8.71 -20.39
N VAL A 87 2.96 -8.78 -21.57
CA VAL A 87 4.10 -9.66 -21.86
C VAL A 87 5.35 -9.23 -21.06
N GLU A 88 5.61 -7.93 -20.95
CA GLU A 88 6.67 -7.41 -20.06
C GLU A 88 6.42 -7.77 -18.61
N TYR A 89 5.17 -7.63 -18.14
CA TYR A 89 4.82 -7.99 -16.77
C TYR A 89 5.00 -9.49 -16.52
N LEU A 90 4.62 -10.35 -17.47
CA LEU A 90 4.90 -11.79 -17.41
C LEU A 90 6.40 -12.06 -17.27
N SER A 91 7.25 -11.37 -18.04
CA SER A 91 8.71 -11.49 -17.94
C SER A 91 9.22 -11.11 -16.55
N PHE A 92 8.69 -10.02 -15.97
CA PHE A 92 9.03 -9.59 -14.61
C PHE A 92 8.61 -10.61 -13.54
N LEU A 93 7.41 -11.21 -13.68
CA LEU A 93 6.94 -12.28 -12.78
C LEU A 93 7.82 -13.53 -12.86
N GLN A 94 8.20 -13.95 -14.07
CA GLN A 94 9.08 -15.10 -14.29
C GLN A 94 10.48 -14.86 -13.71
N ALA A 95 11.05 -13.67 -13.91
CA ALA A 95 12.32 -13.28 -13.31
C ALA A 95 12.26 -13.25 -11.78
N THR A 96 11.13 -12.80 -11.22
CA THR A 96 10.89 -12.84 -9.78
C THR A 96 10.89 -14.28 -9.26
N LEU A 97 10.16 -15.19 -9.91
CA LEU A 97 10.10 -16.59 -9.50
C LEU A 97 11.47 -17.28 -9.62
N ALA A 98 12.21 -17.01 -10.70
CA ALA A 98 13.57 -17.53 -10.90
C ALA A 98 14.53 -17.03 -9.81
N SER A 99 14.49 -15.73 -9.48
CA SER A 99 15.29 -15.16 -8.39
C SER A 99 14.95 -15.80 -7.05
N LEU A 100 13.66 -16.04 -6.75
CA LEU A 100 13.21 -16.68 -5.51
C LEU A 100 13.62 -18.16 -5.39
N HIS A 101 14.05 -18.80 -6.48
CA HIS A 101 14.56 -20.17 -6.51
C HIS A 101 16.10 -20.22 -6.41
N SER A 102 16.78 -19.08 -6.51
CA SER A 102 18.23 -18.97 -6.42
C SER A 102 18.71 -18.87 -4.98
N ASP A 103 19.89 -19.43 -4.68
CA ASP A 103 20.58 -19.25 -3.41
C ASP A 103 20.88 -17.76 -3.11
N ASN A 104 21.04 -16.94 -4.15
CA ASN A 104 21.26 -15.49 -4.07
C ASN A 104 20.00 -14.72 -4.46
N GLN A 105 18.84 -15.10 -3.92
CA GLN A 105 17.58 -14.42 -4.19
C GLN A 105 17.65 -12.91 -3.90
N ASN A 106 16.97 -12.11 -4.72
CA ASN A 106 16.90 -10.65 -4.56
C ASN A 106 15.45 -10.14 -4.48
N VAL A 107 14.47 -11.00 -4.19
CA VAL A 107 13.04 -10.63 -4.18
C VAL A 107 12.64 -9.95 -2.87
N HIS A 108 13.21 -10.41 -1.76
CA HIS A 108 12.95 -9.86 -0.43
C HIS A 108 14.23 -9.64 0.38
N ALA A 109 14.21 -8.63 1.25
CA ALA A 109 15.36 -8.25 2.08
C ALA A 109 14.92 -7.84 3.50
N GLY A 110 15.83 -8.04 4.47
CA GLY A 110 15.68 -7.61 5.84
C GLY A 110 16.30 -6.23 6.08
N TYR A 111 15.57 -5.35 6.74
CA TYR A 111 16.04 -4.07 7.24
C TYR A 111 15.95 -4.09 8.77
N PHE A 112 17.07 -4.33 9.45
CA PHE A 112 17.08 -4.40 10.91
C PHE A 112 18.03 -3.35 11.47
N GLY A 113 17.60 -2.10 11.55
CA GLY A 113 18.41 -1.09 12.23
C GLY A 113 18.53 -1.41 13.72
N GLU A 114 19.72 -1.71 14.24
CA GLU A 114 19.98 -1.75 15.69
C GLU A 114 20.40 -0.37 16.24
N ASP A 115 20.27 -0.14 17.54
CA ASP A 115 20.91 1.02 18.16
C ASP A 115 22.44 0.94 17.94
N ARG A 116 23.08 2.08 17.70
CA ARG A 116 24.53 2.18 17.51
C ARG A 116 25.26 1.53 18.70
N GLY A 117 25.77 0.31 18.54
CA GLY A 117 26.73 -0.24 19.49
C GLY A 117 26.77 -1.75 19.73
N SER A 118 25.89 -2.60 19.18
CA SER A 118 25.93 -4.04 19.53
C SER A 118 25.50 -5.07 18.47
N GLY A 119 25.53 -4.76 17.17
CA GLY A 119 24.92 -5.62 16.14
C GLY A 119 25.86 -6.14 15.05
N ASP A 120 25.63 -7.39 14.65
CA ASP A 120 26.23 -8.11 13.51
C ASP A 120 26.54 -7.19 12.31
N GLU A 121 27.78 -7.20 11.81
CA GLU A 121 28.22 -6.41 10.65
C GLU A 121 27.34 -6.66 9.41
N ALA A 122 26.84 -7.88 9.25
CA ALA A 122 25.93 -8.27 8.17
C ALA A 122 24.52 -7.64 8.30
N ILE A 123 24.08 -7.28 9.50
CA ILE A 123 22.84 -6.51 9.70
C ILE A 123 23.04 -5.07 9.23
N GLN A 124 24.16 -4.46 9.62
CA GLN A 124 24.44 -3.07 9.29
C GLN A 124 24.68 -2.89 7.79
N ALA A 125 25.29 -3.87 7.11
CA ALA A 125 25.50 -3.83 5.67
C ALA A 125 24.19 -3.86 4.85
N GLU A 126 23.21 -4.69 5.25
CA GLU A 126 21.90 -4.80 4.56
C GLU A 126 21.05 -3.53 4.75
N VAL A 127 21.10 -2.95 5.96
CA VAL A 127 20.50 -1.65 6.28
C VAL A 127 21.12 -0.53 5.45
N ASP A 128 22.45 -0.49 5.37
CA ASP A 128 23.19 0.49 4.57
C ASP A 128 22.91 0.34 3.08
N ASP A 129 22.81 -0.89 2.56
CA ASP A 129 22.45 -1.17 1.17
C ASP A 129 21.06 -0.60 0.83
N ILE A 130 20.06 -0.87 1.66
CA ILE A 130 18.69 -0.37 1.46
C ILE A 130 18.62 1.17 1.55
N LEU A 131 19.42 1.79 2.43
CA LEU A 131 19.45 3.25 2.58
C LEU A 131 20.27 3.98 1.50
N LYS A 132 21.35 3.36 1.02
CA LYS A 132 22.21 3.93 -0.03
C LYS A 132 21.64 3.69 -1.42
N ASN A 133 20.98 2.55 -1.65
CA ASN A 133 20.47 2.12 -2.96
C ASN A 133 18.95 2.28 -3.08
N LYS A 134 18.39 3.38 -2.57
CA LYS A 134 16.94 3.66 -2.66
C LYS A 134 16.45 3.76 -4.10
N GLU A 135 17.26 4.34 -5.00
CA GLU A 135 16.92 4.45 -6.42
C GLU A 135 16.81 3.07 -7.08
N LYS A 136 17.67 2.12 -6.66
CA LYS A 136 17.62 0.73 -7.12
C LYS A 136 16.31 0.04 -6.72
N LEU A 137 15.76 0.36 -5.54
CA LEU A 137 14.46 -0.16 -5.10
C LEU A 137 13.30 0.39 -5.95
N LEU A 138 13.45 1.56 -6.55
CA LEU A 138 12.44 2.19 -7.40
C LEU A 138 12.53 1.76 -8.88
N SER A 139 13.71 1.32 -9.33
CA SER A 139 13.92 0.86 -10.71
C SER A 139 13.40 -0.56 -10.94
N PHE A 140 12.86 -0.81 -12.13
CA PHE A 140 12.56 -2.17 -12.59
C PHE A 140 13.77 -2.90 -13.18
N SER A 141 14.84 -2.18 -13.54
CA SER A 141 16.02 -2.79 -14.17
C SER A 141 17.35 -2.27 -13.61
N ASP A 142 18.37 -3.12 -13.66
CA ASP A 142 19.74 -2.73 -13.39
C ASP A 142 20.40 -2.07 -14.62
N HIS A 143 21.66 -1.65 -14.49
CA HIS A 143 22.40 -0.99 -15.57
C HIS A 143 22.74 -1.95 -16.73
N HIS A 144 22.50 -3.25 -16.57
CA HIS A 144 22.71 -4.29 -17.55
C HIS A 144 21.39 -4.76 -18.19
N GLY A 145 20.26 -4.17 -17.81
CA GLY A 145 18.92 -4.51 -18.32
C GLY A 145 18.29 -5.73 -17.66
N ASN A 146 18.86 -6.25 -16.57
CA ASN A 146 18.24 -7.33 -15.81
C ASN A 146 17.15 -6.80 -14.89
N TRP A 147 16.11 -7.60 -14.64
CA TRP A 147 15.03 -7.23 -13.73
C TRP A 147 15.50 -7.07 -12.27
N GLU A 148 15.17 -5.93 -11.67
CA GLU A 148 15.34 -5.67 -10.24
C GLU A 148 14.10 -6.11 -9.47
N THR A 149 14.11 -7.36 -9.02
CA THR A 149 12.95 -8.05 -8.45
C THR A 149 12.66 -7.69 -6.99
N ARG A 150 13.58 -7.00 -6.30
CA ARG A 150 13.46 -6.64 -4.88
C ARG A 150 12.28 -5.71 -4.65
N ARG A 151 11.31 -6.19 -3.88
CA ARG A 151 10.12 -5.40 -3.54
C ARG A 151 9.38 -5.74 -2.25
N PHE A 152 9.85 -6.74 -1.50
CA PHE A 152 9.31 -7.06 -0.19
C PHE A 152 10.38 -6.84 0.89
N LEU A 153 10.10 -5.94 1.84
CA LEU A 153 11.05 -5.52 2.87
C LEU A 153 10.55 -5.96 4.24
N PHE A 154 11.44 -6.46 5.09
CA PHE A 154 11.10 -6.94 6.44
C PHE A 154 11.85 -6.13 7.48
N SER A 155 11.18 -5.52 8.45
CA SER A 155 11.80 -4.75 9.52
C SER A 155 11.27 -5.09 10.90
N LYS A 156 12.12 -5.05 11.92
CA LYS A 156 11.69 -5.22 13.33
C LYS A 156 11.20 -3.91 13.94
N TRP A 157 11.76 -2.80 13.49
CA TRP A 157 11.56 -1.46 14.06
C TRP A 157 10.94 -0.53 13.04
N THR A 158 10.38 0.58 13.52
CA THR A 158 10.12 1.71 12.65
C THR A 158 11.42 2.18 12.04
N LEU A 159 11.32 2.57 10.78
CA LEU A 159 12.47 2.65 9.92
C LEU A 159 13.24 3.91 10.31
N ARG A 160 14.56 3.77 10.54
CA ARG A 160 15.41 4.87 11.00
C ARG A 160 15.23 6.12 10.13
N GLU A 161 15.55 7.28 10.71
CA GLU A 161 15.66 8.55 10.00
C GLU A 161 16.45 8.39 8.70
N GLY A 162 15.84 8.78 7.58
CA GLY A 162 16.37 8.57 6.23
C GLY A 162 15.78 7.38 5.48
N TRP A 163 14.99 6.49 6.10
CA TRP A 163 14.15 5.56 5.33
C TRP A 163 12.87 6.28 4.90
N ASP A 164 12.69 6.34 3.59
CA ASP A 164 11.70 7.21 2.97
C ASP A 164 11.57 6.79 1.50
N ASN A 165 10.70 5.80 1.25
CA ASN A 165 10.44 5.33 -0.09
C ASN A 165 8.99 5.65 -0.46
N PRO A 166 8.76 6.51 -1.48
CA PRO A 166 7.42 6.95 -1.86
C PRO A 166 6.56 5.83 -2.47
N ASN A 167 7.16 4.69 -2.80
CA ASN A 167 6.50 3.59 -3.50
C ASN A 167 6.12 2.43 -2.58
N VAL A 168 5.99 2.68 -1.28
CA VAL A 168 5.47 1.68 -0.33
C VAL A 168 3.95 1.75 -0.34
N PHE A 169 3.31 0.72 -0.92
CA PHE A 169 1.85 0.66 -1.07
C PHE A 169 1.19 -0.31 -0.09
N VAL A 170 1.97 -1.23 0.50
CA VAL A 170 1.44 -2.18 1.48
C VAL A 170 2.34 -2.20 2.70
N ILE A 171 1.75 -2.04 3.86
CA ILE A 171 2.41 -2.23 5.15
C ILE A 171 1.66 -3.31 5.91
N ALA A 172 2.37 -4.36 6.32
CA ALA A 172 1.81 -5.45 7.11
C ALA A 172 2.47 -5.52 8.48
N LYS A 173 1.70 -5.28 9.53
CA LYS A 173 2.17 -5.35 10.91
C LYS A 173 1.90 -6.75 11.48
N LEU A 174 2.97 -7.53 11.66
CA LEU A 174 2.91 -8.92 12.15
C LEU A 174 3.22 -9.05 13.65
N ARG A 175 3.59 -7.96 14.33
CA ARG A 175 3.86 -7.90 15.77
C ARG A 175 2.66 -7.29 16.52
N SER A 176 2.35 -7.84 17.70
CA SER A 176 1.21 -7.44 18.53
C SER A 176 1.53 -6.42 19.64
N SER A 177 2.78 -5.95 19.75
CA SER A 177 3.19 -5.11 20.90
C SER A 177 4.35 -4.16 20.61
N GLY A 178 4.20 -2.91 21.07
CA GLY A 178 5.20 -1.84 21.15
C GLY A 178 4.51 -0.48 21.36
N SER A 179 5.16 0.50 21.98
CA SER A 179 4.58 1.84 22.23
C SER A 179 3.99 2.47 20.96
N GLU A 180 2.75 2.94 21.04
CA GLU A 180 1.82 3.13 19.92
C GLU A 180 1.91 4.50 19.23
N SER A 181 2.26 5.57 19.92
CA SER A 181 2.14 6.94 19.40
C SER A 181 3.34 7.44 18.58
N SER A 182 4.57 7.17 19.00
CA SER A 182 5.76 7.71 18.31
C SER A 182 6.08 7.03 16.96
N LYS A 183 5.48 5.86 16.70
CA LYS A 183 5.72 5.04 15.49
C LYS A 183 4.84 5.43 14.31
N ILE A 184 3.69 6.03 14.58
CA ILE A 184 2.71 6.47 13.58
C ILE A 184 3.28 7.65 12.78
N GLN A 185 3.99 8.57 13.45
CA GLN A 185 4.70 9.69 12.81
C GLN A 185 5.80 9.24 11.84
N GLU A 186 6.35 8.03 12.02
CA GLU A 186 7.36 7.44 11.13
C GLU A 186 6.72 6.72 9.94
N VAL A 187 5.55 6.09 10.12
CA VAL A 187 4.73 5.52 9.02
C VAL A 187 4.10 6.62 8.16
N GLY A 188 3.70 7.75 8.76
CA GLY A 188 3.14 8.92 8.07
C GLY A 188 4.11 9.57 7.06
N ARG A 189 5.43 9.36 7.22
CA ARG A 189 6.42 9.74 6.20
C ARG A 189 6.34 8.89 4.93
N GLY A 190 5.68 7.73 4.99
CA GLY A 190 5.41 6.81 3.88
C GLY A 190 4.11 7.08 3.11
N LEU A 191 3.27 8.04 3.56
CA LEU A 191 2.07 8.50 2.81
C LEU A 191 2.41 9.41 1.63
N ARG A 192 3.61 9.26 1.08
CA ARG A 192 4.09 10.12 0.01
C ARG A 192 3.44 9.74 -1.30
N LEU A 193 3.27 10.74 -2.14
CA LEU A 193 2.92 10.51 -3.54
C LEU A 193 4.01 9.64 -4.17
N PRO A 194 3.63 8.56 -4.85
CA PRO A 194 4.58 7.65 -5.47
C PRO A 194 5.34 8.33 -6.59
N VAL A 195 6.47 7.74 -6.96
CA VAL A 195 7.23 8.12 -8.15
C VAL A 195 7.17 7.00 -9.18
N ASP A 196 7.12 7.36 -10.45
CA ASP A 196 7.19 6.42 -11.54
C ASP A 196 8.64 6.01 -11.87
N GLU A 197 8.80 5.10 -12.83
CA GLU A 197 10.09 4.59 -13.28
C GLU A 197 11.02 5.65 -13.89
N ASN A 198 10.51 6.83 -14.24
CA ASN A 198 11.28 7.97 -14.72
C ASN A 198 11.65 8.94 -13.59
N GLY A 199 11.26 8.64 -12.35
CA GLY A 199 11.45 9.51 -11.19
C GLY A 199 10.45 10.66 -11.09
N HIS A 200 9.41 10.69 -11.93
CA HIS A 200 8.36 11.70 -11.85
C HIS A 200 7.39 11.35 -10.71
N ARG A 201 7.06 12.35 -9.88
CA ARG A 201 6.14 12.18 -8.76
C ARG A 201 4.70 12.24 -9.27
N VAL A 202 3.97 11.16 -9.10
CA VAL A 202 2.63 10.99 -9.65
C VAL A 202 1.61 11.58 -8.70
N HIS A 203 0.86 12.58 -9.16
CA HIS A 203 -0.17 13.24 -8.36
C HIS A 203 -1.46 12.42 -8.29
N GLN A 204 -2.26 12.70 -7.27
CA GLN A 204 -3.53 12.00 -6.99
C GLN A 204 -4.54 12.11 -8.13
N GLU A 205 -4.48 13.21 -8.90
CA GLU A 205 -5.31 13.47 -10.07
C GLU A 205 -4.89 12.64 -11.28
N GLU A 206 -3.60 12.26 -11.37
CA GLU A 206 -3.06 11.41 -12.43
C GLU A 206 -3.23 9.92 -12.13
N TRP A 207 -3.06 9.54 -10.86
CA TRP A 207 -3.21 8.15 -10.41
C TRP A 207 -3.60 8.11 -8.93
N PRO A 208 -4.79 7.58 -8.59
CA PRO A 208 -5.25 7.56 -7.22
C PRO A 208 -4.55 6.48 -6.39
N SER A 209 -3.38 6.82 -5.84
CA SER A 209 -2.59 5.95 -4.96
C SER A 209 -3.25 5.77 -3.59
N ARG A 210 -3.20 4.55 -3.04
CA ARG A 210 -3.69 4.22 -1.71
C ARG A 210 -2.69 3.31 -1.00
N LEU A 211 -2.42 3.61 0.28
CA LEU A 211 -1.64 2.75 1.16
C LEU A 211 -2.55 1.72 1.84
N SER A 212 -2.27 0.44 1.64
CA SER A 212 -2.92 -0.65 2.38
C SER A 212 -2.15 -0.94 3.67
N PHE A 213 -2.75 -0.63 4.82
CA PHE A 213 -2.17 -0.89 6.13
C PHE A 213 -2.88 -2.07 6.81
N LEU A 214 -2.22 -3.23 6.82
CA LEU A 214 -2.75 -4.49 7.34
C LEU A 214 -2.29 -4.72 8.78
N ILE A 215 -3.25 -4.94 9.67
CA ILE A 215 -3.03 -5.18 11.10
C ILE A 215 -3.74 -6.44 11.59
N GLY A 216 -3.28 -6.96 12.72
CA GLY A 216 -3.96 -8.03 13.44
C GLY A 216 -5.32 -7.59 13.98
N TYR A 217 -6.25 -8.55 14.12
CA TYR A 217 -7.58 -8.30 14.69
C TYR A 217 -7.52 -7.73 16.11
N ASP A 218 -6.50 -8.11 16.87
CA ASP A 218 -6.21 -7.61 18.21
C ASP A 218 -5.83 -6.13 18.25
N GLU A 219 -5.53 -5.51 17.11
CA GLU A 219 -5.09 -4.12 17.00
C GLU A 219 -6.17 -3.17 16.44
N LYS A 220 -7.45 -3.54 16.48
CA LYS A 220 -8.54 -2.68 15.98
C LYS A 220 -8.52 -1.27 16.57
N ALA A 221 -8.24 -1.13 17.88
CA ALA A 221 -8.13 0.16 18.54
C ALA A 221 -6.99 1.02 17.94
N PHE A 222 -5.88 0.39 17.57
CA PHE A 222 -4.75 1.05 16.92
C PHE A 222 -5.11 1.56 15.52
N ALA A 223 -5.88 0.79 14.72
CA ALA A 223 -6.39 1.30 13.43
C ALA A 223 -7.23 2.56 13.60
N SER A 224 -8.17 2.56 14.56
CA SER A 224 -8.99 3.73 14.85
C SER A 224 -8.14 4.93 15.26
N MET A 225 -7.17 4.74 16.17
CA MET A 225 -6.24 5.81 16.56
C MET A 225 -5.44 6.37 15.39
N LEU A 226 -4.97 5.51 14.48
CA LEU A 226 -4.16 5.93 13.33
C LEU A 226 -4.99 6.74 12.33
N VAL A 227 -6.23 6.33 12.06
CA VAL A 227 -7.17 7.10 11.23
C VAL A 227 -7.48 8.45 11.89
N ASP A 228 -7.72 8.46 13.21
CA ASP A 228 -8.00 9.69 13.95
C ASP A 228 -6.82 10.66 13.94
N GLU A 229 -5.58 10.17 14.04
CA GLU A 229 -4.37 10.99 14.02
C GLU A 229 -4.13 11.60 12.63
N ILE A 230 -4.27 10.80 11.56
CA ILE A 230 -4.20 11.30 10.17
C ILE A 230 -5.27 12.36 9.91
N ASN A 231 -6.50 12.11 10.37
CA ASN A 231 -7.60 13.05 10.19
C ASN A 231 -7.42 14.34 11.01
N ARG A 232 -6.78 14.27 12.19
CA ARG A 232 -6.46 15.45 13.01
C ARG A 232 -5.41 16.35 12.38
N ASP A 233 -4.40 15.77 11.74
CA ASP A 233 -3.33 16.51 11.04
C ASP A 233 -3.75 17.01 9.64
N SER A 234 -4.88 16.52 9.12
CA SER A 234 -5.49 17.04 7.89
C SER A 234 -6.04 18.45 8.11
N LYS A 235 -5.78 19.36 7.15
CA LYS A 235 -6.39 20.70 7.13
C LYS A 235 -7.93 20.66 6.99
N VAL A 236 -8.46 19.53 6.54
CA VAL A 236 -9.89 19.28 6.40
C VAL A 236 -10.25 18.11 7.30
N GLN A 237 -10.92 18.39 8.41
CA GLN A 237 -11.56 17.37 9.23
C GLN A 237 -12.93 17.08 8.63
N LEU A 238 -13.11 15.87 8.10
CA LEU A 238 -14.43 15.43 7.65
C LEU A 238 -15.27 15.05 8.87
N ASN A 239 -16.45 15.65 8.98
CA ASN A 239 -17.38 15.35 10.05
C ASN A 239 -18.19 14.09 9.69
N GLU A 240 -17.94 12.98 10.38
CA GLU A 240 -18.60 11.70 10.09
C GLU A 240 -20.09 11.69 10.47
N GLN A 241 -20.54 12.64 11.29
CA GLN A 241 -21.91 12.73 11.76
C GLN A 241 -22.77 13.64 10.90
N LYS A 242 -22.16 14.66 10.29
CA LYS A 242 -22.89 15.70 9.57
C LYS A 242 -22.08 16.21 8.39
N LEU A 243 -22.74 16.34 7.25
CA LEU A 243 -22.23 17.06 6.10
C LEU A 243 -22.26 18.57 6.41
N ASP A 244 -21.13 19.11 6.85
CA ASP A 244 -20.98 20.53 7.18
C ASP A 244 -20.58 21.37 5.96
N GLU A 245 -20.62 22.70 6.11
CA GLU A 245 -20.31 23.65 5.03
C GLU A 245 -18.88 23.47 4.48
N ALA A 246 -17.92 23.08 5.31
CA ALA A 246 -16.55 22.85 4.89
C ALA A 246 -16.45 21.62 3.98
N MET A 247 -17.14 20.53 4.34
CA MET A 247 -17.26 19.34 3.50
C MET A 247 -17.97 19.65 2.19
N ILE A 248 -19.10 20.36 2.23
CA ILE A 248 -19.84 20.76 1.02
C ILE A 248 -18.94 21.55 0.08
N THR A 249 -18.27 22.58 0.60
CA THR A 249 -17.38 23.45 -0.19
C THR A 249 -16.26 22.63 -0.83
N LEU A 250 -15.64 21.73 -0.08
CA LEU A 250 -14.58 20.87 -0.58
C LEU A 250 -15.08 19.95 -1.70
N ILE A 251 -16.17 19.23 -1.46
CA ILE A 251 -16.74 18.26 -2.41
C ILE A 251 -17.16 18.96 -3.69
N VAL A 252 -17.84 20.11 -3.59
CA VAL A 252 -18.27 20.89 -4.74
C VAL A 252 -17.06 21.39 -5.53
N THR A 253 -16.05 21.95 -4.85
CA THR A 253 -14.84 22.48 -5.51
C THR A 253 -14.09 21.39 -6.27
N GLU A 254 -13.91 20.21 -5.68
CA GLU A 254 -13.23 19.09 -6.33
C GLU A 254 -14.06 18.54 -7.51
N ARG A 255 -15.38 18.42 -7.36
CA ARG A 255 -16.26 17.96 -8.45
C ARG A 255 -16.31 18.96 -9.61
N GLN A 256 -16.20 20.25 -9.34
CA GLN A 256 -16.15 21.30 -10.35
C GLN A 256 -14.92 21.22 -11.27
N LYS A 257 -13.83 20.55 -10.84
CA LYS A 257 -12.68 20.28 -11.72
C LYS A 257 -13.03 19.37 -12.91
N VAL A 258 -14.03 18.48 -12.73
CA VAL A 258 -14.46 17.52 -13.76
C VAL A 258 -15.78 17.95 -14.41
N ASP A 259 -16.73 18.46 -13.61
CA ASP A 259 -18.02 18.99 -14.06
C ASP A 259 -18.20 20.42 -13.53
N PRO A 260 -17.84 21.46 -14.31
CA PRO A 260 -17.92 22.85 -13.87
C PRO A 260 -19.33 23.33 -13.47
N ALA A 261 -20.38 22.60 -13.87
CA ALA A 261 -21.76 22.91 -13.50
C ALA A 261 -22.22 22.22 -12.20
N PHE A 262 -21.35 21.46 -11.54
CA PHE A 262 -21.66 20.82 -10.27
C PHE A 262 -21.83 21.86 -9.16
N THR A 263 -22.90 21.76 -8.38
CA THR A 263 -23.28 22.73 -7.35
C THR A 263 -23.58 22.03 -6.03
N GLU A 264 -23.61 22.80 -4.95
CA GLU A 264 -24.09 22.34 -3.64
C GLU A 264 -25.50 21.74 -3.71
N LEU A 265 -26.41 22.39 -4.45
CA LEU A 265 -27.78 21.89 -4.60
C LEU A 265 -27.78 20.46 -5.18
N ARG A 266 -26.99 20.25 -6.24
CA ARG A 266 -26.86 18.94 -6.91
C ARG A 266 -26.25 17.89 -5.98
N LEU A 267 -25.24 18.27 -5.19
CA LEU A 267 -24.68 17.39 -4.16
C LEU A 267 -25.75 16.97 -3.15
N LEU A 268 -26.52 17.92 -2.61
CA LEU A 268 -27.54 17.62 -1.60
C LEU A 268 -28.68 16.77 -2.18
N GLU A 269 -29.10 17.03 -3.42
CA GLU A 269 -30.07 16.20 -4.15
C GLU A 269 -29.57 14.77 -4.33
N ASP A 270 -28.33 14.59 -4.81
CA ASP A 270 -27.72 13.26 -5.00
C ASP A 270 -27.64 12.45 -3.69
N LEU A 271 -27.33 13.11 -2.58
CA LEU A 271 -27.23 12.48 -1.26
C LEU A 271 -28.60 12.17 -0.65
N ASP A 272 -29.61 13.01 -0.86
CA ASP A 272 -30.98 12.77 -0.38
C ASP A 272 -31.67 11.66 -1.17
N ASP A 273 -31.48 11.63 -2.50
CA ASP A 273 -31.97 10.56 -3.38
C ASP A 273 -31.43 9.19 -2.97
N LYS A 274 -30.15 9.13 -2.56
CA LYS A 274 -29.51 7.92 -2.01
C LYS A 274 -29.81 7.70 -0.54
N LYS A 275 -30.58 8.58 0.08
CA LYS A 275 -30.96 8.55 1.50
C LYS A 275 -29.76 8.54 2.45
N LEU A 276 -28.63 9.12 2.06
CA LEU A 276 -27.40 9.12 2.87
C LEU A 276 -27.45 10.11 4.02
N ILE A 277 -28.16 11.23 3.83
CA ILE A 277 -28.34 12.28 4.84
C ILE A 277 -29.82 12.44 5.22
N ASN A 278 -30.08 13.15 6.31
CA ASN A 278 -31.40 13.68 6.65
C ASN A 278 -31.50 15.17 6.24
N ARG A 279 -32.67 15.78 6.47
CA ARG A 279 -32.91 17.21 6.15
C ARG A 279 -32.03 18.19 6.94
N SER A 280 -31.40 17.73 8.01
CA SER A 280 -30.44 18.49 8.81
C SER A 280 -28.99 18.24 8.36
N ASN A 281 -28.80 17.58 7.22
CA ASN A 281 -27.52 17.13 6.66
C ASN A 281 -26.75 16.13 7.54
N GLU A 282 -27.41 15.48 8.50
CA GLU A 282 -26.78 14.44 9.34
C GLU A 282 -26.75 13.12 8.58
N PHE A 283 -25.61 12.43 8.62
CA PHE A 283 -25.46 11.13 7.97
C PHE A 283 -26.30 10.08 8.67
N LYS A 284 -27.04 9.29 7.89
CA LYS A 284 -27.82 8.19 8.45
C LYS A 284 -26.87 7.11 8.97
N PRO A 285 -27.12 6.54 10.16
CA PRO A 285 -26.22 5.57 10.77
C PRO A 285 -26.13 4.25 9.99
N SER A 286 -27.14 3.94 9.19
CA SER A 286 -27.21 2.72 8.39
C SER A 286 -28.05 2.94 7.14
N VAL A 287 -27.45 2.66 5.98
CA VAL A 287 -28.07 2.70 4.66
C VAL A 287 -27.64 1.46 3.89
N THR A 288 -28.62 0.75 3.33
CA THR A 288 -28.37 -0.43 2.50
C THR A 288 -28.47 -0.08 1.02
N LEU A 289 -27.38 -0.20 0.29
CA LEU A 289 -27.32 -0.04 -1.17
C LEU A 289 -26.63 -1.26 -1.77
N ASN A 290 -27.18 -1.79 -2.87
CA ASN A 290 -26.62 -2.95 -3.60
C ASN A 290 -26.32 -4.18 -2.73
N GLY A 291 -27.08 -4.39 -1.65
CA GLY A 291 -26.91 -5.54 -0.74
C GLY A 291 -25.88 -5.34 0.38
N GLU A 292 -25.16 -4.22 0.39
CA GLU A 292 -24.23 -3.87 1.47
C GLU A 292 -24.86 -2.80 2.38
N THR A 293 -24.59 -2.89 3.69
CA THR A 293 -25.10 -1.94 4.69
C THR A 293 -23.93 -1.19 5.32
N LYS A 294 -23.92 0.15 5.17
CA LYS A 294 -22.87 1.05 5.69
C LYS A 294 -23.49 2.34 6.22
N SER A 295 -22.74 3.17 6.93
CA SER A 295 -23.22 4.52 7.30
C SER A 295 -23.33 5.41 6.07
N GLY A 296 -24.13 6.48 6.16
CA GLY A 296 -24.24 7.49 5.10
C GLY A 296 -22.89 8.12 4.75
N PHE A 297 -22.03 8.32 5.75
CA PHE A 297 -20.66 8.82 5.58
C PHE A 297 -19.77 7.82 4.83
N ALA A 298 -19.82 6.54 5.18
CA ALA A 298 -19.04 5.51 4.48
C ALA A 298 -19.44 5.39 3.01
N TRP A 299 -20.75 5.46 2.72
CA TRP A 299 -21.25 5.51 1.35
C TRP A 299 -20.82 6.78 0.61
N LEU A 300 -20.82 7.95 1.27
CA LEU A 300 -20.33 9.20 0.69
C LEU A 300 -18.89 9.04 0.17
N LEU A 301 -18.01 8.44 0.97
CA LEU A 301 -16.60 8.22 0.59
C LEU A 301 -16.45 7.27 -0.60
N GLU A 302 -17.35 6.32 -0.79
CA GLU A 302 -17.34 5.44 -1.97
C GLU A 302 -17.88 6.12 -3.22
N PHE A 303 -18.83 7.05 -3.07
CA PHE A 303 -19.40 7.79 -4.19
C PHE A 303 -18.57 9.01 -4.59
N LEU A 304 -17.60 9.43 -3.76
CA LEU A 304 -16.68 10.52 -4.03
C LEU A 304 -15.23 9.96 -4.14
N PRO A 305 -14.83 9.47 -5.33
CA PRO A 305 -13.50 8.90 -5.55
C PRO A 305 -12.35 9.92 -5.46
#